data_AF-A0A3D4HXJ2-F1
#
_entry.id   AF-A0A3D4HXJ2-F1
#
_cell.length_a   1.000
_cell.length_b   1.000
_cell.length_c   1.000
_cell.angle_alpha   90.00
_cell.angle_beta   90.00
_cell.angle_gamma   90.00
#
_symmetry.space_group_name_H-M   'P 1'
#
loop_
_entity.id
_entity.type
_entity.pdbx_description
1 polymer ?
#
loop_
_entity_poly.entity_id
_entity_poly.type
_entity_poly.pdbx_seq_one_letter_code
_entity_poly.pdbx_strand_id
1 'polypeptide(L)'
;MADLNYTLKRYRRSRHIRICVHSDGRCVVTAPKYVSQLEILRFVRAKSLWIKKQQDDCRARPRYNPPGHNRQHYLKHKEAAREFILGRLSALNKFYGLIYHRVAIRNQKYLWGSCSRQGNLNFNYRVMFLPPRVADYIIVHELCHLRESNHSPRFWQLVAKSIPNYLAMRKDLRHYQKLLM
;
A
#
# COMPACT_ATOMS: atom_id res chain seq x y z
N MET A 1 -18.77 26.78 3.55
CA MET A 1 -18.73 25.66 4.53
C MET A 1 -18.91 24.37 3.75
N ALA A 2 -17.91 23.50 3.70
CA ALA A 2 -17.97 22.32 2.83
C ALA A 2 -18.94 21.27 3.39
N ASP A 3 -20.01 20.96 2.66
CA ASP A 3 -20.86 19.82 2.96
C ASP A 3 -20.05 18.52 2.78
N LEU A 4 -19.84 17.81 3.87
CA LEU A 4 -19.23 16.48 3.85
C LEU A 4 -20.24 15.51 3.24
N ASN A 5 -19.87 14.90 2.12
CA ASN A 5 -20.71 13.91 1.45
C ASN A 5 -20.62 12.58 2.21
N TYR A 6 -21.69 12.19 2.92
CA TYR A 6 -21.77 10.93 3.67
C TYR A 6 -23.13 10.25 3.54
N THR A 7 -23.15 8.92 3.64
CA THR A 7 -24.39 8.13 3.68
C THR A 7 -24.79 7.88 5.12
N LEU A 8 -26.02 8.25 5.50
CA LEU A 8 -26.57 7.96 6.83
C LEU A 8 -27.32 6.62 6.84
N LYS A 9 -26.93 5.71 7.73
CA LYS A 9 -27.66 4.47 8.02
C LYS A 9 -28.19 4.50 9.46
N ARG A 10 -29.48 4.19 9.66
CA ARG A 10 -30.12 4.23 10.98
C ARG A 10 -30.58 2.85 11.42
N TYR A 11 -30.11 2.40 12.59
CA TYR A 11 -30.45 1.09 13.13
C TYR A 11 -31.01 1.19 14.54
N ARG A 12 -32.04 0.40 14.83
CA ARG A 12 -32.69 0.37 16.15
C ARG A 12 -31.78 -0.21 17.24
N ARG A 13 -30.89 -1.14 16.87
CA ARG A 13 -29.92 -1.78 17.78
C ARG A 13 -28.63 -0.98 17.99
N SER A 14 -28.39 0.07 17.21
CA SER A 14 -27.20 0.90 17.43
C SER A 14 -27.36 1.69 18.72
N ARG A 15 -26.32 1.73 19.54
CA ARG A 15 -26.29 2.52 20.78
C ARG A 15 -25.47 3.81 20.66
N HIS A 16 -24.69 3.96 19.58
CA HIS A 16 -23.79 5.10 19.37
C HIS A 16 -23.80 5.54 17.91
N ILE A 17 -23.45 6.81 17.67
CA ILE A 17 -23.10 7.29 16.34
C ILE A 17 -21.71 6.77 15.99
N ARG A 18 -21.55 6.14 14.82
CA ARG A 18 -20.27 5.64 14.30
C ARG A 18 -20.01 6.22 12.93
N ILE A 19 -18.76 6.53 12.62
CA ILE A 19 -18.33 6.96 11.29
C ILE A 19 -17.39 5.90 10.72
N CYS A 20 -17.69 5.42 9.52
CA CYS A 20 -16.86 4.49 8.78
C CYS A 20 -16.43 5.13 7.46
N VAL A 21 -15.13 5.17 7.19
CA VAL A 21 -14.58 5.54 5.89
C VAL A 21 -14.05 4.28 5.21
N HIS A 22 -14.67 3.90 4.09
CA HIS A 22 -14.30 2.75 3.28
C HIS A 22 -13.05 3.05 2.44
N SER A 23 -12.40 2.00 1.92
CA SER A 23 -11.15 2.10 1.14
C SER A 23 -11.28 2.92 -0.14
N ASP A 24 -12.49 3.04 -0.67
CA ASP A 24 -12.85 3.86 -1.83
C ASP A 24 -13.16 5.34 -1.46
N GLY A 25 -13.01 5.71 -0.18
CA GLY A 25 -13.29 7.04 0.34
C GLY A 25 -14.76 7.29 0.69
N ARG A 26 -15.66 6.31 0.54
CA ARG A 26 -17.06 6.47 0.96
C ARG A 26 -17.15 6.59 2.49
N CYS A 27 -17.79 7.66 2.95
CA CYS A 27 -18.07 7.88 4.36
C CYS A 27 -19.51 7.44 4.69
N VAL A 28 -19.64 6.49 5.61
CA VAL A 28 -20.93 5.99 6.12
C VAL A 28 -21.06 6.32 7.59
N VAL A 29 -22.10 7.07 7.93
CA VAL A 29 -22.47 7.40 9.31
C VAL A 29 -23.56 6.44 9.75
N THR A 30 -23.33 5.72 10.83
CA THR A 30 -24.35 4.87 11.45
C THR A 30 -24.87 5.52 12.72
N ALA A 31 -26.18 5.66 12.88
CA ALA A 31 -26.78 6.29 14.05
C ALA A 31 -27.98 5.48 14.61
N PRO A 32 -28.26 5.58 15.92
CA PRO A 32 -29.51 5.07 16.49
C PRO A 32 -30.75 5.79 15.92
N LYS A 33 -31.92 5.12 15.94
CA LYS A 33 -33.16 5.76 15.47
C LYS A 33 -33.59 6.96 16.31
N TYR A 34 -33.31 6.95 17.62
CA TYR A 34 -33.74 7.98 18.57
C TYR A 34 -32.86 9.24 18.60
N VAL A 35 -31.67 9.21 17.98
CA VAL A 35 -30.76 10.37 17.98
C VAL A 35 -31.19 11.39 16.93
N SER A 36 -31.19 12.68 17.23
CA SER A 36 -31.65 13.71 16.28
C SER A 36 -30.69 13.86 15.08
N GLN A 37 -31.20 14.35 13.94
CA GLN A 37 -30.34 14.69 12.79
C GLN A 37 -29.34 15.80 13.13
N LEU A 38 -29.72 16.75 13.98
CA LEU A 38 -28.86 17.83 14.49
C LEU A 38 -27.67 17.30 15.29
N GLU A 39 -27.87 16.32 16.18
CA GLU A 39 -26.76 15.68 16.91
C GLU A 39 -25.83 14.91 15.98
N ILE A 40 -26.39 14.21 14.99
CA ILE A 40 -25.58 13.52 13.97
C ILE A 40 -24.71 14.53 13.21
N LEU A 41 -25.30 15.65 12.78
CA LEU A 41 -24.57 16.73 12.10
C LEU A 41 -23.49 17.34 12.99
N ARG A 42 -23.78 17.63 14.26
CA ARG A 42 -22.77 18.12 15.23
C ARG A 42 -21.62 17.13 15.37
N PHE A 43 -21.91 15.83 15.51
CA PHE A 43 -20.91 14.79 15.65
C PHE A 43 -20.03 14.65 14.39
N VAL A 44 -20.64 14.65 13.21
CA VAL A 44 -19.91 14.59 11.93
C VAL A 44 -19.04 15.84 11.73
N ARG A 45 -19.57 17.03 12.03
CA ARG A 45 -18.81 18.30 11.94
C ARG A 45 -17.62 18.31 12.90
N ALA A 46 -17.80 17.85 14.13
CA ALA A 46 -16.71 17.72 15.11
C ALA A 46 -15.60 16.77 14.65
N LYS A 47 -15.91 15.83 13.75
CA LYS A 47 -14.94 14.89 13.16
C LYS A 47 -14.55 15.23 11.72
N SER A 48 -14.99 16.38 11.17
CA SER A 48 -14.79 16.77 9.76
C SER A 48 -13.33 16.69 9.31
N LEU A 49 -12.40 17.25 10.09
CA LEU A 49 -10.97 17.19 9.80
C LEU A 49 -10.44 15.75 9.78
N TRP A 50 -10.89 14.92 10.72
CA TRP A 50 -10.53 13.50 10.75
C TRP A 50 -11.11 12.73 9.57
N ILE A 51 -12.38 12.96 9.19
CA ILE A 51 -13.01 12.32 8.03
C ILE A 51 -12.28 12.70 6.76
N LYS A 52 -12.00 13.99 6.57
CA LYS A 52 -11.30 14.50 5.39
C LYS A 52 -9.90 13.91 5.30
N LYS A 53 -9.15 13.91 6.40
CA LYS A 53 -7.86 13.21 6.48
C LYS A 53 -7.99 11.74 6.13
N GLN A 54 -9.02 11.04 6.60
CA GLN A 54 -9.19 9.61 6.32
C GLN A 54 -9.61 9.32 4.87
N GLN A 55 -10.39 10.22 4.26
CA GLN A 55 -10.74 10.15 2.84
C GLN A 55 -9.52 10.45 1.95
N ASP A 56 -8.76 11.48 2.31
CA ASP A 56 -7.50 11.84 1.63
C ASP A 56 -6.48 10.72 1.78
N ASP A 57 -6.36 10.12 2.97
CA ASP A 57 -5.52 8.95 3.22
C ASP A 57 -6.02 7.75 2.41
N CYS A 58 -7.31 7.46 2.33
CA CYS A 58 -7.82 6.36 1.49
C CYS A 58 -7.59 6.60 -0.01
N ARG A 59 -7.70 7.85 -0.47
CA ARG A 59 -7.40 8.24 -1.87
C ARG A 59 -5.90 8.20 -2.16
N ALA A 60 -5.06 8.64 -1.23
CA ALA A 60 -3.60 8.68 -1.36
C ALA A 60 -2.94 7.32 -1.07
N ARG A 61 -3.60 6.49 -0.27
CA ARG A 61 -3.14 5.19 0.25
C ARG A 61 -4.38 4.28 0.35
N PRO A 62 -4.84 3.66 -0.76
CA PRO A 62 -5.91 2.69 -0.68
C PRO A 62 -5.58 1.69 0.43
N ARG A 63 -6.51 1.47 1.36
CA ARG A 63 -6.33 0.48 2.44
C ARG A 63 -6.00 -0.84 1.77
N TYR A 64 -4.72 -1.19 1.84
CA TYR A 64 -4.21 -2.44 1.32
C TYR A 64 -4.81 -3.56 2.16
N ASN A 65 -5.72 -4.33 1.58
CA ASN A 65 -6.11 -5.60 2.16
C ASN A 65 -5.34 -6.67 1.38
N PRO A 66 -4.15 -7.09 1.85
CA PRO A 66 -3.43 -8.12 1.15
C PRO A 66 -4.34 -9.33 1.02
N PRO A 67 -4.42 -9.95 -0.15
CA PRO A 67 -4.94 -11.30 -0.21
C PRO A 67 -4.15 -12.15 0.77
N GLY A 68 -4.83 -12.87 1.65
CA GLY A 68 -4.20 -13.80 2.59
C GLY A 68 -3.30 -14.81 1.87
N HIS A 69 -2.62 -15.69 2.61
CA HIS A 69 -1.78 -16.74 2.03
C HIS A 69 -2.64 -17.80 1.34
N ASN A 70 -3.11 -17.47 0.13
CA ASN A 70 -4.01 -18.28 -0.67
C ASN A 70 -3.33 -18.65 -1.99
N ARG A 71 -3.11 -19.94 -2.18
CA ARG A 71 -2.47 -20.49 -3.39
C ARG A 71 -3.26 -20.20 -4.66
N GLN A 72 -4.59 -20.28 -4.61
CA GLN A 72 -5.44 -19.98 -5.78
C GLN A 72 -5.33 -18.49 -6.15
N HIS A 73 -5.33 -17.60 -5.16
CA HIS A 73 -5.15 -16.17 -5.40
C HIS A 73 -3.76 -15.88 -6.02
N TYR A 74 -2.71 -16.51 -5.49
CA TYR A 74 -1.38 -16.42 -6.09
C TYR A 74 -1.37 -16.88 -7.55
N LEU A 75 -1.90 -18.08 -7.85
CA LEU A 75 -1.92 -18.61 -9.22
C LEU A 75 -2.69 -17.70 -10.18
N LYS A 76 -3.82 -17.13 -9.74
CA LYS A 76 -4.63 -16.21 -10.54
C LYS A 76 -3.89 -14.92 -10.90
N HIS A 77 -3.07 -14.40 -9.98
CA HIS A 77 -2.46 -13.07 -10.11
C HIS A 77 -0.96 -13.10 -10.44
N LYS A 78 -0.33 -14.27 -10.47
CA LYS A 78 1.13 -14.43 -10.67
C LYS A 78 1.62 -13.80 -11.97
N GLU A 79 0.92 -14.03 -13.08
CA GLU A 79 1.34 -13.53 -14.40
C GLU A 79 1.14 -12.01 -14.51
N ALA A 80 -0.01 -11.50 -14.07
CA ALA A 80 -0.23 -10.06 -13.99
C ALA A 80 0.81 -9.34 -13.09
N ALA A 81 1.19 -9.97 -11.97
CA ALA A 81 2.25 -9.46 -11.11
C ALA A 81 3.61 -9.47 -11.82
N ARG A 82 3.90 -10.52 -12.61
CA ARG A 82 5.13 -10.60 -13.40
C ARG A 82 5.22 -9.47 -14.42
N GLU A 83 4.17 -9.26 -15.22
CA GLU A 83 4.13 -8.18 -16.21
C GLU A 83 4.29 -6.81 -15.57
N PHE A 84 3.56 -6.55 -14.48
CA PHE A 84 3.66 -5.30 -13.72
C PHE A 84 5.09 -5.07 -13.21
N ILE A 85 5.67 -6.06 -12.53
CA ILE A 85 7.00 -5.94 -11.92
C ILE A 85 8.07 -5.79 -12.99
N LEU A 86 8.04 -6.58 -14.06
CA LEU A 86 9.00 -6.49 -15.16
C LEU A 86 8.90 -5.14 -15.88
N GLY A 87 7.70 -4.62 -16.10
CA GLY A 87 7.50 -3.30 -16.70
C GLY A 87 8.11 -2.18 -15.86
N ARG A 88 7.85 -2.18 -14.55
CA ARG A 88 8.44 -1.21 -13.62
C ARG A 88 9.96 -1.38 -13.51
N LEU A 89 10.43 -2.62 -13.36
CA LEU A 89 11.85 -2.96 -13.26
C LEU A 89 12.62 -2.48 -14.49
N SER A 90 12.12 -2.76 -15.70
CA SER A 90 12.74 -2.31 -16.95
C SER A 90 12.81 -0.79 -17.02
N ALA A 91 11.69 -0.09 -16.72
CA ALA A 91 11.65 1.37 -16.72
C ALA A 91 12.65 2.00 -15.74
N LEU A 92 12.72 1.46 -14.51
CA LEU A 92 13.63 1.95 -13.47
C LEU A 92 15.09 1.59 -13.80
N ASN A 93 15.34 0.40 -14.35
CA ASN A 93 16.69 -0.03 -14.68
C ASN A 93 17.30 0.74 -15.86
N LYS A 94 16.50 1.42 -16.69
CA LYS A 94 17.04 2.39 -17.68
C LYS A 94 17.91 3.47 -17.03
N PHE A 95 17.58 3.87 -15.80
CA PHE A 95 18.35 4.84 -15.04
C PHE A 95 19.65 4.25 -14.46
N TYR A 96 19.59 2.98 -14.01
CA TYR A 96 20.69 2.34 -13.29
C TYR A 96 21.68 1.59 -14.19
N GLY A 97 21.20 1.03 -15.31
CA GLY A 97 21.99 0.22 -16.24
C GLY A 97 22.58 -1.05 -15.62
N LEU A 98 21.91 -1.64 -14.62
CA LEU A 98 22.41 -2.83 -13.92
C LEU A 98 21.98 -4.11 -14.62
N ILE A 99 22.86 -5.12 -14.59
CA ILE A 99 22.58 -6.44 -15.16
C ILE A 99 21.99 -7.32 -14.05
N TYR A 100 20.82 -7.89 -14.31
CA TYR A 100 20.22 -8.94 -13.48
C TYR A 100 20.03 -10.21 -14.33
N HIS A 101 19.97 -11.35 -13.64
CA HIS A 101 19.82 -12.66 -14.29
C HIS A 101 18.33 -12.99 -14.45
N ARG A 102 17.75 -13.77 -13.53
CA ARG A 102 16.33 -14.12 -13.58
C ARG A 102 15.50 -13.27 -12.63
N VAL A 103 14.25 -13.04 -13.02
CA VAL A 103 13.22 -12.45 -12.15
C VAL A 103 12.16 -13.51 -11.85
N ALA A 104 11.92 -13.78 -10.57
CA ALA A 104 10.92 -14.76 -10.14
C ALA A 104 9.83 -14.12 -9.29
N ILE A 105 8.58 -14.46 -9.59
CA ILE A 105 7.41 -14.07 -8.79
C ILE A 105 7.07 -15.19 -7.81
N ARG A 106 6.98 -14.85 -6.52
CA ARG A 106 6.82 -15.79 -5.41
C ARG A 106 5.62 -15.42 -4.53
N ASN A 107 5.19 -16.36 -3.70
CA ASN A 107 4.19 -16.14 -2.65
C ASN A 107 4.84 -16.34 -1.27
N GLN A 108 5.75 -15.44 -0.90
CA GLN A 108 6.52 -15.54 0.34
C GLN A 108 5.73 -15.01 1.54
N LYS A 109 5.96 -15.62 2.71
CA LYS A 109 5.24 -15.25 3.93
C LYS A 109 5.65 -13.90 4.51
N TYR A 110 6.95 -13.63 4.54
CA TYR A 110 7.51 -12.51 5.32
C TYR A 110 8.31 -11.50 4.50
N LEU A 111 8.52 -11.78 3.21
CA LEU A 111 9.39 -11.00 2.32
C LEU A 111 8.61 -10.40 1.17
N TRP A 112 8.94 -9.16 0.85
CA TRP A 112 8.46 -8.44 -0.33
C TRP A 112 9.33 -8.68 -1.57
N GLY A 113 10.63 -8.90 -1.36
CA GLY A 113 11.58 -9.24 -2.40
C GLY A 113 12.88 -9.79 -1.80
N SER A 114 13.76 -10.26 -2.69
CA SER A 114 15.15 -10.59 -2.37
C SER A 114 16.02 -10.61 -3.63
N CYS A 115 17.31 -10.27 -3.46
CA CYS A 115 18.34 -10.45 -4.49
C CYS A 115 19.32 -11.55 -4.07
N SER A 116 19.60 -12.51 -4.96
CA SER A 116 20.62 -13.53 -4.74
C SER A 116 22.02 -13.03 -5.14
N ARG A 117 23.08 -13.67 -4.62
CA ARG A 117 24.47 -13.34 -5.00
C ARG A 117 24.76 -13.49 -6.49
N GLN A 118 24.04 -14.36 -7.19
CA GLN A 118 24.12 -14.56 -8.64
C GLN A 118 23.27 -13.55 -9.43
N GLY A 119 22.78 -12.48 -8.80
CA GLY A 119 21.99 -11.44 -9.48
C GLY A 119 20.57 -11.85 -9.84
N ASN A 120 19.99 -12.84 -9.16
CA ASN A 120 18.59 -13.21 -9.35
C ASN A 120 17.68 -12.39 -8.44
N LEU A 121 16.65 -11.77 -9.01
CA LEU A 121 15.67 -10.98 -8.28
C LEU A 121 14.42 -11.83 -8.02
N ASN A 122 13.95 -11.85 -6.78
CA ASN A 122 12.69 -12.45 -6.40
C ASN A 122 11.77 -11.36 -5.87
N PHE A 123 10.50 -11.41 -6.25
CA PHE A 123 9.49 -10.49 -5.76
C PHE A 123 8.25 -11.25 -5.31
N ASN A 124 7.63 -10.76 -4.25
CA ASN A 124 6.32 -11.23 -3.85
C ASN A 124 5.27 -10.73 -4.86
N TYR A 125 4.38 -11.61 -5.35
CA TYR A 125 3.33 -11.21 -6.30
C TYR A 125 2.46 -10.08 -5.74
N ARG A 126 2.35 -10.01 -4.42
CA ARG A 126 1.59 -8.99 -3.70
C ARG A 126 2.09 -7.56 -3.90
N VAL A 127 3.32 -7.37 -4.40
CA VAL A 127 3.86 -6.05 -4.74
C VAL A 127 2.98 -5.32 -5.75
N MET A 128 2.32 -6.02 -6.67
CA MET A 128 1.42 -5.41 -7.67
C MET A 128 0.22 -4.69 -7.07
N PHE A 129 -0.12 -5.00 -5.81
CA PHE A 129 -1.30 -4.46 -5.13
C PHE A 129 -0.94 -3.34 -4.14
N LEU A 130 0.35 -3.03 -3.98
CA LEU A 130 0.79 -1.91 -3.16
C LEU A 130 0.59 -0.59 -3.90
N PRO A 131 0.52 0.55 -3.19
CA PRO A 131 0.58 1.85 -3.85
C PRO A 131 1.82 1.92 -4.77
N PRO A 132 1.72 2.50 -5.98
CA PRO A 132 2.78 2.46 -6.98
C PRO A 132 4.16 2.88 -6.45
N ARG A 133 4.19 3.95 -5.64
CA ARG A 133 5.43 4.48 -5.04
C ARG A 133 6.13 3.48 -4.10
N VAL A 134 5.34 2.67 -3.37
CA VAL A 134 5.85 1.65 -2.46
C VAL A 134 6.33 0.43 -3.24
N ALA A 135 5.59 0.05 -4.30
CA ALA A 135 6.02 -1.01 -5.21
C ALA A 135 7.35 -0.67 -5.89
N ASP A 136 7.50 0.55 -6.40
CA ASP A 136 8.76 1.03 -6.99
C ASP A 136 9.90 1.01 -6.00
N TYR A 137 9.66 1.46 -4.76
CA TYR A 137 10.68 1.40 -3.72
C TYR A 137 11.19 -0.03 -3.49
N ILE A 138 10.30 -1.03 -3.43
CA ILE A 138 10.70 -2.45 -3.29
C ILE A 138 11.52 -2.88 -4.51
N ILE A 139 11.08 -2.55 -5.72
CA ILE A 139 11.77 -2.93 -6.96
C ILE A 139 13.17 -2.30 -7.03
N VAL A 140 13.29 -0.99 -6.75
CA VAL A 140 14.56 -0.28 -6.66
C VAL A 140 15.45 -0.87 -5.57
N HIS A 141 14.88 -1.24 -4.42
CA HIS A 141 15.63 -1.83 -3.32
C HIS A 141 16.34 -3.12 -3.76
N GLU A 142 15.60 -4.06 -4.36
CA GLU A 142 16.18 -5.32 -4.84
C GLU A 142 17.12 -5.09 -6.03
N LEU A 143 16.82 -4.14 -6.92
CA LEU A 143 17.71 -3.78 -8.03
C LEU A 143 19.05 -3.22 -7.52
N CYS A 144 19.03 -2.37 -6.50
CA CYS A 144 20.24 -1.80 -5.89
C CYS A 144 21.12 -2.87 -5.25
N HIS A 145 20.54 -3.99 -4.80
CA HIS A 145 21.30 -5.12 -4.26
C HIS A 145 22.21 -5.82 -5.28
N LEU A 146 22.00 -5.61 -6.59
CA LEU A 146 22.91 -6.09 -7.63
C LEU A 146 24.29 -5.40 -7.56
N ARG A 147 24.35 -4.19 -7.01
CA ARG A 147 25.58 -3.40 -6.88
C ARG A 147 26.09 -3.36 -5.44
N GLU A 148 25.18 -3.24 -4.47
CA GLU A 148 25.51 -3.12 -3.05
C GLU A 148 24.75 -4.18 -2.24
N SER A 149 25.45 -5.22 -1.79
CA SER A 149 24.82 -6.41 -1.17
C SER A 149 24.37 -6.20 0.28
N ASN A 150 24.73 -5.06 0.90
CA ASN A 150 24.37 -4.71 2.27
C ASN A 150 23.68 -3.34 2.32
N HIS A 151 22.99 -3.03 3.41
CA HIS A 151 22.32 -1.73 3.60
C HIS A 151 23.28 -0.62 4.08
N SER A 152 24.48 -0.56 3.51
CA SER A 152 25.49 0.47 3.81
C SER A 152 25.04 1.87 3.38
N PRO A 153 25.75 2.94 3.79
CA PRO A 153 25.47 4.28 3.29
C PRO A 153 25.50 4.37 1.75
N ARG A 154 26.38 3.61 1.07
CA ARG A 154 26.45 3.55 -0.40
C ARG A 154 25.19 2.96 -1.01
N PHE A 155 24.63 1.91 -0.40
CA PHE A 155 23.35 1.34 -0.82
C PHE A 155 22.23 2.38 -0.73
N TRP A 156 22.10 3.08 0.39
CA TRP A 156 21.04 4.08 0.55
C TRP A 156 21.21 5.28 -0.37
N GLN A 157 22.45 5.70 -0.63
CA GLN A 157 22.74 6.71 -1.66
C GLN A 157 22.28 6.23 -3.04
N LEU A 158 22.51 4.96 -3.39
CA LEU A 158 22.09 4.37 -4.67
C LEU A 158 20.55 4.33 -4.80
N VAL A 159 19.84 3.94 -3.75
CA VAL A 159 18.37 3.96 -3.70
C VAL A 159 17.84 5.40 -3.83
N ALA A 160 18.46 6.35 -3.11
CA ALA A 160 18.03 7.75 -3.09
C ALA A 160 18.12 8.44 -4.46
N LYS A 161 18.93 7.93 -5.40
CA LYS A 161 19.04 8.48 -6.76
C LYS A 161 17.71 8.49 -7.51
N SER A 162 16.88 7.46 -7.36
CA SER A 162 15.55 7.40 -7.99
C SER A 162 14.41 7.63 -6.99
N ILE A 163 14.62 7.30 -5.72
CA ILE A 163 13.63 7.48 -4.65
C ILE A 163 14.23 8.36 -3.54
N PRO A 164 14.33 9.69 -3.73
CA PRO A 164 14.94 10.59 -2.75
C PRO A 164 14.23 10.53 -1.38
N ASN A 165 12.91 10.32 -1.39
CA ASN A 165 12.08 10.18 -0.18
C ASN A 165 11.97 8.73 0.32
N TYR A 166 13.00 7.89 0.15
CA TYR A 166 12.95 6.46 0.50
C TYR A 166 12.64 6.20 1.98
N LEU A 167 12.98 7.13 2.89
CA LEU A 167 12.64 7.02 4.31
C LEU A 167 11.13 6.98 4.55
N ALA A 168 10.36 7.77 3.80
CA ALA A 168 8.91 7.74 3.85
C ALA A 168 8.37 6.40 3.33
N MET A 169 8.92 5.90 2.21
CA MET A 169 8.53 4.60 1.65
C MET A 169 8.85 3.44 2.61
N ARG A 170 9.99 3.49 3.29
CA ARG A 170 10.38 2.51 4.30
C ARG A 170 9.46 2.55 5.53
N LYS A 171 8.94 3.72 5.91
CA LYS A 171 7.91 3.86 6.95
C LYS A 171 6.58 3.25 6.50
N ASP A 172 6.15 3.55 5.28
CA ASP A 172 4.92 3.01 4.71
C ASP A 172 5.01 1.48 4.54
N LEU A 173 6.16 0.95 4.11
CA LEU A 173 6.37 -0.49 3.96
C LEU A 173 6.21 -1.25 5.28
N ARG A 174 6.65 -0.69 6.41
CA ARG A 174 6.43 -1.29 7.74
C ARG A 174 4.95 -1.44 8.10
N HIS A 175 4.10 -0.53 7.62
CA HIS A 175 2.66 -0.65 7.80
C HIS A 175 2.11 -1.86 7.02
N TYR A 176 2.55 -2.04 5.77
CA TYR A 176 2.13 -3.16 4.94
C TYR A 176 2.74 -4.50 5.37
N GLN A 177 3.92 -4.50 5.98
CA GLN A 177 4.58 -5.73 6.44
C GLN A 177 3.82 -6.41 7.60
N LYS A 178 3.14 -5.62 8.45
CA LYS A 178 2.19 -6.15 9.44
C LYS A 178 1.01 -6.89 8.82
N LEU A 179 0.69 -6.59 7.56
CA LEU A 179 -0.41 -7.20 6.82
C LEU A 179 0.04 -8.44 6.02
N LEU A 180 1.35 -8.69 5.89
CA LEU A 180 1.87 -9.93 5.31
C LEU A 180 1.80 -11.13 6.28
N MET A 181 1.80 -10.84 7.59
CA MET A 181 1.71 -11.81 8.68
C MET A 181 0.26 -12.23 8.91
#